data_AF-A0A367GM83-F1
#
_entry.id   AF-A0A367GM83-F1
#
_cell.length_a   1.000
_cell.length_b   1.000
_cell.length_c   1.000
_cell.angle_alpha   90.00
_cell.angle_beta   90.00
_cell.angle_gamma   90.00
#
_symmetry.space_group_name_H-M   'P 1'
#
loop_
_entity.id
_entity.type
_entity.pdbx_description
1 polymer ?
#
loop_
_entity_poly.entity_id
_entity_poly.type
_entity_poly.pdbx_seq_one_letter_code
_entity_poly.pdbx_strand_id
1 'polypeptide(L)'
;MENFIILFAIAGFAVFMILRFDKSQKKRVSKVLFHTEKVEPLFMKQAAEQKMFTLRSALREFETVVTTAHVSPGGEESYQKIQSKLQEIIGSYSTGEMPLSAYCSKLDSLINTVQRLKKDLVSSAA
;
A
#
# COMPACT_ATOMS: atom_id res chain seq x y z
N MET A 1 34.40 14.27 -51.82
CA MET A 1 32.99 14.55 -51.47
C MET A 1 32.20 13.27 -51.22
N GLU A 2 32.40 12.22 -52.02
CA GLU A 2 31.69 10.92 -51.86
C GLU A 2 31.83 10.29 -50.47
N ASN A 3 33.05 10.23 -49.91
CA ASN A 3 33.27 9.67 -48.56
C ASN A 3 32.55 10.47 -47.45
N PHE A 4 32.41 11.79 -47.60
CA PHE A 4 31.70 12.62 -46.63
C PHE A 4 30.18 12.36 -46.68
N ILE A 5 29.63 12.19 -47.89
CA ILE A 5 28.22 11.84 -48.11
C ILE A 5 27.91 10.46 -47.50
N ILE A 6 28.80 9.48 -47.69
CA ILE A 6 28.64 8.13 -47.14
C ILE A 6 28.64 8.15 -45.60
N LEU A 7 29.57 8.87 -44.97
CA LEU A 7 29.62 8.99 -43.51
C LEU A 7 28.36 9.67 -42.94
N PHE A 8 27.86 10.70 -43.62
CA PHE A 8 26.63 11.39 -43.21
C PHE A 8 25.39 10.49 -43.36
N ALA A 9 25.32 9.68 -44.43
CA ALA A 9 24.26 8.71 -44.63
C ALA A 9 24.26 7.61 -43.57
N ILE A 10 25.44 7.09 -43.20
CA ILE A 10 25.58 6.08 -42.13
C ILE A 10 25.18 6.65 -40.78
N ALA A 11 25.62 7.87 -40.45
CA ALA A 11 25.26 8.54 -39.21
C ALA A 11 23.74 8.79 -39.11
N GLY A 12 23.12 9.26 -40.19
CA GLY A 12 21.66 9.45 -40.25
C GLY A 12 20.89 8.13 -40.09
N PHE A 13 21.38 7.06 -40.71
CA PHE A 13 20.79 5.72 -40.57
C PHE A 13 20.91 5.17 -39.14
N ALA A 14 22.06 5.38 -38.49
CA ALA A 14 22.27 4.97 -37.09
C ALA A 14 21.31 5.71 -36.14
N VAL A 15 21.16 7.02 -36.28
CA VAL A 15 20.21 7.82 -35.50
C VAL A 15 18.77 7.35 -35.74
N PHE A 16 18.40 7.09 -36.99
CA PHE A 16 17.09 6.55 -37.33
C PHE A 16 16.81 5.20 -36.65
N MET A 17 17.80 4.29 -36.65
CA MET A 17 17.71 3.00 -35.96
C MET A 17 17.54 3.16 -34.45
N ILE A 18 18.29 4.05 -33.82
CA ILE A 18 18.18 4.34 -32.37
C ILE A 18 16.77 4.83 -32.02
N LEU A 19 16.21 5.76 -32.81
CA LEU A 19 14.85 6.28 -32.60
C LEU A 19 13.78 5.20 -32.80
N ARG A 20 13.93 4.35 -33.81
CA ARG A 20 13.06 3.18 -34.04
C ARG A 20 13.10 2.20 -32.88
N PHE A 21 14.29 1.95 -32.35
CA PHE A 21 14.50 1.06 -31.22
C PHE A 21 13.89 1.62 -29.94
N ASP A 22 14.13 2.89 -29.62
CA ASP A 22 13.51 3.57 -28.47
C ASP A 22 11.97 3.52 -28.55
N LYS A 23 11.40 3.81 -29.72
CA LYS A 23 9.94 3.73 -29.93
C LYS A 23 9.40 2.31 -29.74
N SER A 24 10.15 1.30 -30.16
CA SER A 24 9.77 -0.11 -29.98
C SER A 24 9.85 -0.54 -28.51
N GLN A 25 10.91 -0.14 -27.81
CA GLN A 25 11.08 -0.42 -26.39
C GLN A 25 9.99 0.23 -25.54
N LYS A 26 9.66 1.50 -25.78
CA LYS A 26 8.56 2.19 -25.09
C LYS A 26 7.23 1.45 -25.23
N LYS A 27 6.92 0.93 -26.42
CA LYS A 27 5.72 0.12 -26.64
C LYS A 27 5.75 -1.21 -25.89
N ARG A 28 6.90 -1.88 -25.83
CA ARG A 28 7.07 -3.15 -25.09
C ARG A 28 6.93 -2.93 -23.58
N VAL A 29 7.60 -1.91 -23.04
CA VAL A 29 7.52 -1.52 -21.63
C VAL A 29 6.09 -1.14 -21.27
N SER A 30 5.43 -0.31 -22.09
CA SER A 30 4.01 0.04 -21.88
C SER A 30 3.09 -1.19 -21.93
N LYS A 31 3.34 -2.16 -22.83
CA LYS A 31 2.57 -3.40 -22.91
C LYS A 31 2.77 -4.30 -21.69
N VAL A 32 3.99 -4.40 -21.18
CA VAL A 32 4.31 -5.13 -19.94
C VAL A 32 3.67 -4.43 -18.75
N LEU A 33 3.78 -3.11 -18.64
CA LEU A 33 3.13 -2.32 -17.58
C LEU A 33 1.60 -2.45 -17.61
N PHE A 34 1.00 -2.51 -18.80
CA PHE A 34 -0.43 -2.74 -18.97
C PHE A 34 -0.84 -4.16 -18.55
N HIS A 35 -0.03 -5.18 -18.85
CA HIS A 35 -0.30 -6.54 -18.35
C HIS A 35 -0.04 -6.70 -16.85
N THR A 36 0.70 -5.78 -16.23
CA THR A 36 0.88 -5.71 -14.77
C THR A 36 -0.14 -4.80 -14.09
N GLU A 37 -1.21 -4.35 -14.77
CA GLU A 37 -2.34 -3.62 -14.13
C GLU A 37 -2.96 -4.42 -12.97
N LYS A 38 -2.77 -5.75 -12.96
CA LYS A 38 -3.19 -6.67 -11.90
C LYS A 38 -2.12 -6.99 -10.85
N VAL A 39 -0.92 -6.39 -10.94
CA VAL A 39 0.16 -6.56 -9.97
C VAL A 39 0.24 -5.27 -9.18
N GLU A 40 -0.33 -5.29 -7.98
CA GLU A 40 -0.34 -4.13 -7.08
C GLU A 40 1.07 -3.54 -6.93
N PRO A 41 1.20 -2.19 -7.02
CA PRO A 41 2.50 -1.57 -7.00
C PRO A 41 3.24 -1.93 -5.70
N LEU A 42 4.53 -2.27 -5.80
CA LEU A 42 5.36 -2.65 -4.66
C LEU A 42 5.27 -1.63 -3.50
N PHE A 43 5.19 -0.34 -3.85
CA PHE A 43 5.03 0.77 -2.89
C PHE A 43 3.70 0.72 -2.13
N MET A 44 2.64 0.21 -2.77
CA MET A 44 1.32 0.11 -2.19
C MET A 44 1.28 -1.04 -1.17
N LYS A 45 1.97 -2.14 -1.47
CA LYS A 45 2.19 -3.24 -0.50
C LYS A 45 3.00 -2.76 0.70
N GLN A 46 4.09 -2.02 0.48
CA GLN A 46 4.91 -1.45 1.55
C GLN A 46 4.11 -0.47 2.43
N ALA A 47 3.29 0.40 1.82
CA ALA A 47 2.43 1.31 2.56
C ALA A 47 1.39 0.56 3.41
N ALA A 48 0.84 -0.53 2.89
CA ALA A 48 -0.10 -1.38 3.62
C ALA A 48 0.57 -2.11 4.80
N GLU A 49 1.78 -2.63 4.61
CA GLU A 49 2.60 -3.22 5.69
C GLU A 49 2.92 -2.18 6.77
N GLN A 50 3.29 -0.95 6.37
CA GLN A 50 3.56 0.13 7.30
C GLN A 50 2.30 0.52 8.10
N LYS A 51 1.15 0.68 7.44
CA LYS A 51 -0.14 0.94 8.10
C LYS A 51 -0.51 -0.17 9.08
N MET A 52 -0.27 -1.42 8.71
CA MET A 52 -0.52 -2.57 9.56
C MET A 52 0.38 -2.59 10.79
N PHE A 53 1.65 -2.20 10.64
CA PHE A 53 2.58 -2.03 11.75
C PHE A 53 2.09 -0.93 12.71
N THR A 54 1.71 0.24 12.19
CA THR A 54 1.17 1.36 12.98
C THR A 54 -0.12 0.98 13.71
N LEU A 55 -1.00 0.21 13.07
CA LEU A 55 -2.23 -0.26 13.70
C LEU A 55 -1.93 -1.25 14.85
N ARG A 56 -0.99 -2.18 14.65
CA ARG A 56 -0.58 -3.12 15.70
C ARG A 56 0.06 -2.41 16.89
N SER A 57 0.87 -1.38 16.66
CA SER A 57 1.44 -0.58 17.76
C SER A 57 0.35 0.21 18.49
N ALA A 58 -0.60 0.82 17.77
CA ALA A 58 -1.71 1.54 18.38
C ALA A 58 -2.64 0.63 19.19
N LEU A 59 -2.89 -0.61 18.73
CA LEU A 59 -3.64 -1.61 19.49
C LEU A 59 -2.93 -2.00 20.78
N ARG A 60 -1.61 -2.28 20.73
CA ARG A 60 -0.83 -2.62 21.93
C ARG A 60 -0.82 -1.49 22.95
N GLU A 61 -0.72 -0.25 22.49
CA GLU A 61 -0.80 0.92 23.36
C GLU A 61 -2.19 1.02 24.01
N PHE A 62 -3.26 0.81 23.24
CA PHE A 62 -4.62 0.78 23.78
C PHE A 62 -4.82 -0.33 24.80
N GLU A 63 -4.33 -1.55 24.51
CA GLU A 63 -4.32 -2.68 25.44
C GLU A 63 -3.61 -2.30 26.75
N THR A 64 -2.42 -1.70 26.69
CA THR A 64 -1.71 -1.27 27.91
C THR A 64 -2.49 -0.25 28.72
N VAL A 65 -3.22 0.68 28.08
CA VAL A 65 -4.05 1.66 28.79
C VAL A 65 -5.26 0.98 29.46
N VAL A 66 -5.92 0.05 28.77
CA VAL A 66 -7.04 -0.72 29.34
C VAL A 66 -6.59 -1.53 30.55
N THR A 67 -5.44 -2.22 30.45
CA THR A 67 -4.91 -3.08 31.52
C THR A 67 -4.33 -2.28 32.70
N THR A 68 -3.68 -1.14 32.45
CA THR A 68 -3.08 -0.31 33.53
C THR A 68 -4.07 0.64 34.19
N ALA A 69 -5.13 1.09 33.49
CA ALA A 69 -6.09 2.04 34.05
C ALA A 69 -7.28 1.37 34.79
N HIS A 70 -7.36 0.03 34.86
CA HIS A 70 -8.48 -0.65 35.53
C HIS A 70 -9.86 -0.17 35.02
N VAL A 71 -9.96 0.12 33.72
CA VAL A 71 -11.17 0.67 33.10
C VAL A 71 -12.04 -0.48 32.59
N SER A 72 -13.18 -0.64 33.26
CA SER A 72 -14.51 -1.09 32.81
C SER A 72 -14.61 -2.14 31.68
N PRO A 73 -15.44 -3.19 31.83
CA PRO A 73 -15.59 -4.30 30.87
C PRO A 73 -15.87 -3.90 29.40
N GLY A 74 -16.35 -2.67 29.15
CA GLY A 74 -16.57 -2.15 27.79
C GLY A 74 -15.30 -1.85 26.96
N GLY A 75 -14.16 -1.60 27.61
CA GLY A 75 -12.89 -1.34 26.91
C GLY A 75 -12.29 -2.62 26.30
N GLU A 76 -12.40 -3.73 27.01
CA GLU A 76 -11.88 -5.04 26.62
C GLU A 76 -12.72 -5.65 25.48
N GLU A 77 -14.05 -5.53 25.54
CA GLU A 77 -14.93 -5.93 24.43
C GLU A 77 -14.68 -5.13 23.15
N SER A 78 -14.40 -3.84 23.29
CA SER A 78 -14.07 -2.96 22.16
C SER A 78 -12.74 -3.34 21.53
N TYR A 79 -11.73 -3.69 22.34
CA TYR A 79 -10.45 -4.20 21.87
C TYR A 79 -10.61 -5.52 21.10
N GLN A 80 -11.35 -6.47 21.66
CA GLN A 80 -11.56 -7.78 21.06
C GLN A 80 -12.31 -7.69 19.72
N LYS A 81 -13.30 -6.78 19.61
CA LYS A 81 -13.99 -6.47 18.34
C LYS A 81 -13.09 -5.86 17.28
N ILE A 82 -12.14 -5.01 17.67
CA ILE A 82 -11.18 -4.40 16.73
C ILE A 82 -10.19 -5.46 16.25
N GLN A 83 -9.73 -6.33 17.16
CA GLN A 83 -8.80 -7.41 16.83
C GLN A 83 -9.44 -8.45 15.90
N SER A 84 -10.70 -8.82 16.12
CA SER A 84 -11.42 -9.74 15.23
C SER A 84 -11.63 -9.13 13.85
N LYS A 85 -12.07 -7.87 13.77
CA LYS A 85 -12.17 -7.14 12.49
C LYS A 85 -10.83 -7.03 11.77
N LEU A 86 -9.74 -6.81 12.49
CA LEU A 86 -8.41 -6.78 11.90
C LEU A 86 -8.02 -8.14 11.30
N GLN A 87 -8.24 -9.24 12.05
CA GLN A 87 -7.98 -10.59 11.55
C GLN A 87 -8.85 -10.93 10.35
N GLU A 88 -10.12 -10.53 10.35
CA GLU A 88 -11.03 -10.70 9.21
C GLU A 88 -10.51 -9.97 7.97
N ILE A 89 -10.11 -8.70 8.10
CA ILE A 89 -9.60 -7.89 6.99
C ILE A 89 -8.29 -8.47 6.43
N ILE A 90 -7.39 -8.95 7.30
CA ILE A 90 -6.15 -9.64 6.89
C ILE A 90 -6.49 -10.96 6.20
N GLY A 91 -7.44 -11.73 6.73
CA GLY A 91 -7.92 -12.98 6.19
C GLY A 91 -8.43 -12.82 4.76
N SER A 92 -9.42 -11.93 4.55
CA SER A 92 -10.01 -11.64 3.25
C SER A 92 -9.02 -11.08 2.22
N TYR A 93 -7.97 -10.38 2.68
CA TYR A 93 -6.89 -9.95 1.79
C TYR A 93 -5.96 -11.11 1.43
N SER A 94 -5.60 -11.96 2.40
CA SER A 94 -4.73 -13.12 2.17
C SER A 94 -5.36 -14.20 1.27
N THR A 95 -6.69 -14.30 1.27
CA THR A 95 -7.46 -15.20 0.39
C THR A 95 -7.69 -14.63 -1.00
N GLY A 96 -7.32 -13.36 -1.25
CA GLY A 96 -7.52 -12.68 -2.52
C GLY A 96 -8.96 -12.23 -2.79
N GLU A 97 -9.84 -12.32 -1.79
CA GLU A 97 -11.24 -11.85 -1.88
C GLU A 97 -11.35 -10.32 -1.86
N MET A 98 -10.28 -9.62 -1.48
CA MET A 98 -10.24 -8.16 -1.37
C MET A 98 -9.01 -7.58 -2.09
N PRO A 99 -9.19 -6.60 -3.00
CA PRO A 99 -8.07 -5.87 -3.58
C PRO A 99 -7.41 -4.95 -2.54
N LEU A 100 -6.11 -4.69 -2.68
CA LEU A 100 -5.31 -3.88 -1.74
C LEU A 100 -5.84 -2.47 -1.53
N SER A 101 -6.50 -1.87 -2.52
CA SER A 101 -7.12 -0.55 -2.34
C SER A 101 -8.25 -0.59 -1.31
N ALA A 102 -9.07 -1.66 -1.34
CA ALA A 102 -10.10 -1.91 -0.35
C ALA A 102 -9.50 -2.32 1.00
N TYR A 103 -8.39 -3.07 1.01
CA TYR A 103 -7.64 -3.38 2.23
C TYR A 103 -7.11 -2.11 2.92
N CYS A 104 -6.42 -1.24 2.18
CA CYS A 104 -5.86 0.01 2.70
C CYS A 104 -6.94 0.95 3.27
N SER A 105 -8.06 1.11 2.57
CA SER A 105 -9.18 1.94 3.05
C SER A 105 -9.84 1.37 4.31
N LYS A 106 -9.99 0.04 4.39
CA LYS A 106 -10.47 -0.62 5.62
C LYS A 106 -9.48 -0.47 6.77
N LEU A 107 -8.17 -0.57 6.53
CA LEU A 107 -7.15 -0.29 7.56
C LEU A 107 -7.23 1.15 8.05
N ASP A 108 -7.37 2.12 7.16
CA ASP A 108 -7.48 3.54 7.55
C ASP A 108 -8.73 3.80 8.40
N SER A 109 -9.87 3.20 8.04
CA SER A 109 -11.08 3.25 8.86
C SER A 109 -10.86 2.64 10.25
N LEU A 110 -10.11 1.55 10.34
CA LEU A 110 -9.84 0.86 11.59
C LEU A 110 -8.88 1.66 12.49
N ILE A 111 -7.84 2.26 11.90
CA ILE A 111 -6.91 3.18 12.60
C ILE A 111 -7.69 4.35 13.20
N ASN A 112 -8.58 4.98 12.43
CA ASN A 112 -9.41 6.08 12.92
C ASN A 112 -10.32 5.65 14.09
N THR A 113 -10.83 4.42 14.05
CA THR A 113 -11.69 3.88 15.13
C THR A 113 -10.89 3.69 16.42
N VAL A 114 -9.69 3.11 16.33
CA VAL A 114 -8.78 2.92 17.48
C VAL A 114 -8.36 4.25 18.08
N GLN A 115 -8.04 5.25 17.26
CA GLN A 115 -7.67 6.59 17.74
C GLN A 115 -8.82 7.31 18.44
N ARG A 116 -10.05 7.19 17.93
CA ARG A 116 -11.24 7.74 18.59
C ARG A 116 -11.47 7.08 19.95
N LEU A 117 -11.45 5.75 19.99
CA LEU A 117 -11.63 5.00 21.24
C LEU A 117 -10.54 5.33 22.27
N LYS A 118 -9.28 5.47 21.84
CA LYS A 118 -8.19 5.94 22.70
C LYS A 118 -8.49 7.33 23.27
N LYS A 119 -8.92 8.27 22.43
CA LYS A 119 -9.25 9.64 22.84
C LYS A 119 -10.42 9.66 23.84
N ASP A 120 -11.46 8.88 23.59
CA ASP A 120 -12.64 8.81 24.45
C ASP A 120 -12.26 8.21 25.82
N LEU A 121 -11.44 7.17 25.85
CA LEU A 121 -10.93 6.55 27.08
C LEU A 121 -10.07 7.51 27.91
N VAL A 122 -9.18 8.27 27.26
CA VAL A 122 -8.35 9.29 27.91
C VAL A 122 -9.20 10.45 28.42
N SER A 123 -10.23 10.87 27.67
CA SER A 123 -11.14 11.93 28.12
C SER A 123 -12.07 11.50 29.25
N SER A 124 -12.36 10.20 29.36
CA SER A 124 -13.16 9.63 30.45
C SER A 124 -12.35 9.40 31.73
N ALA A 125 -11.02 9.45 31.65
CA ALA A 125 -10.10 9.25 32.76
C ALA A 125 -9.49 10.56 33.31
N ALA A 126 -9.70 11.68 32.64
CA ALA A 126 -9.28 13.04 33.03
C ALA A 126 -10.44 13.81 33.66
#